data_AF-A0AAE6G022-F1
#
_entry.id   AF-A0AAE6G022-F1
#
_cell.length_a   1.000
_cell.length_b   1.000
_cell.length_c   1.000
_cell.angle_alpha   90.00
_cell.angle_beta   90.00
_cell.angle_gamma   90.00
#
_symmetry.space_group_name_H-M   'P 1'
#
loop_
_entity.id
_entity.type
_entity.pdbx_description
1 polymer ?
#
loop_
_entity_poly.entity_id
_entity_poly.type
_entity_poly.pdbx_seq_one_letter_code
_entity_poly.pdbx_strand_id
1 'polypeptide(L)' 'MCTRSTGSRPNPGRPGDALGKTFELIATTGPAPKDVDALFASLDAESPGALDGVRDMANMPLEGEPKQVLDGLNALRTLH' A
#
# COMPACT_ATOMS: atom_id res chain seq x y z
N MET A 1 10.56 19.93 -21.56
CA MET A 1 11.53 18.88 -21.93
C MET A 1 11.47 17.80 -20.86
N CYS A 2 10.78 16.69 -21.10
CA CYS A 2 10.80 15.53 -20.19
C CYS A 2 12.01 14.66 -20.58
N THR A 3 13.07 14.72 -19.79
CA THR A 3 14.20 13.81 -19.95
C THR A 3 13.80 12.44 -19.43
N ARG A 4 13.80 11.44 -20.32
CA ARG A 4 13.60 10.03 -19.97
C ARG A 4 14.69 9.60 -19.00
N SER A 5 14.35 9.44 -17.71
CA SER A 5 15.23 8.81 -16.73
C SER A 5 15.37 7.34 -17.12
N THR A 6 16.58 6.91 -17.48
CA THR A 6 16.92 5.51 -17.63
C THR A 6 17.01 4.89 -16.24
N GLY A 7 15.86 4.59 -15.64
CA GLY A 7 15.80 3.65 -14.53
C GLY A 7 16.37 2.32 -15.01
N SER A 8 17.46 1.88 -14.40
CA SER A 8 18.01 0.53 -14.63
C SER A 8 16.88 -0.49 -14.56
N ARG A 9 16.82 -1.37 -15.56
CA ARG A 9 15.85 -2.49 -15.55
C ARG A 9 15.98 -3.23 -14.21
N PRO A 10 14.88 -3.48 -13.48
CA PRO A 10 14.94 -4.31 -12.29
C PRO A 10 15.47 -5.70 -12.67
N ASN A 11 16.40 -6.22 -11.88
CA ASN A 11 16.95 -7.56 -12.01
C ASN A 11 15.79 -8.57 -11.78
N PRO A 12 15.48 -9.49 -12.71
CA PRO A 12 14.28 -10.33 -12.67
C PRO A 12 14.19 -11.32 -11.48
N GLY A 13 15.16 -11.30 -10.55
CA GLY A 13 15.17 -12.13 -9.35
C GLY A 13 15.14 -11.39 -8.01
N ARG A 14 15.11 -10.05 -7.99
CA ARG A 14 14.98 -9.29 -6.73
C ARG A 14 13.64 -8.55 -6.74
N PRO A 15 12.69 -8.88 -5.84
CA PRO A 15 11.50 -8.05 -5.70
C PRO A 15 11.95 -6.63 -5.37
N GLY A 16 11.47 -5.65 -6.14
CA GLY A 16 11.77 -4.24 -5.88
C GLY A 16 11.24 -3.83 -4.51
N ASP A 17 11.80 -2.76 -3.94
CA ASP A 17 11.44 -2.30 -2.59
C ASP A 17 10.00 -1.79 -2.49
N ALA A 18 9.24 -1.77 -3.60
CA ALA A 18 7.81 -1.47 -3.66
C ALA A 18 6.88 -2.71 -3.61
N LEU A 19 7.41 -3.95 -3.65
CA LEU A 19 6.56 -5.13 -3.71
C LEU A 19 5.72 -5.29 -2.43
N GLY A 20 4.40 -5.45 -2.60
CA GLY A 20 3.46 -5.66 -1.50
C GLY A 20 3.26 -4.41 -0.63
N LYS A 21 3.50 -3.22 -1.16
CA LYS A 21 3.36 -1.95 -0.42
C LYS A 21 2.37 -1.04 -1.13
N THR A 22 1.53 -0.40 -0.33
CA THR A 22 0.57 0.60 -0.79
C THR A 22 1.03 1.99 -0.36
N PHE A 23 1.15 2.91 -1.31
CA PHE A 23 1.54 4.30 -1.07
C PHE A 23 0.93 5.23 -2.12
N GLU A 24 0.76 6.50 -1.76
CA GLU A 24 0.46 7.56 -2.71
C GLU A 24 1.69 8.45 -2.87
N LEU A 25 2.19 8.58 -4.10
CA LEU A 25 3.31 9.46 -4.41
C LEU A 25 2.79 10.75 -5.05
N ILE A 26 2.96 11.88 -4.35
CA ILE A 26 2.57 13.20 -4.84
C ILE A 26 3.83 14.03 -5.07
N ALA A 27 4.03 14.50 -6.31
CA ALA A 27 5.12 15.41 -6.66
C ALA A 27 4.55 16.70 -7.26
N THR A 28 4.57 17.79 -6.49
CA THR A 28 4.05 19.10 -6.94
C THR A 28 5.13 19.99 -7.54
N THR A 29 6.37 19.88 -7.07
CA THR A 29 7.54 20.63 -7.54
C THR A 29 8.84 19.83 -7.34
N GLY A 30 9.92 20.25 -8.01
CA GLY A 30 11.27 19.70 -7.82
C GLY A 30 11.69 18.64 -8.84
N PRO A 31 12.99 18.25 -8.85
CA PRO A 31 13.51 17.23 -9.74
C PRO A 31 13.07 15.82 -9.30
N ALA A 32 12.93 14.91 -10.27
CA ALA A 32 12.61 13.52 -9.98
C ALA A 32 13.70 12.88 -9.06
N PRO A 33 13.31 12.08 -8.05
CA PRO A 33 14.24 11.32 -7.22
C PRO A 33 15.14 10.42 -8.07
N LYS A 34 16.43 10.36 -7.72
CA LYS A 34 17.41 9.53 -8.43
C LYS A 34 17.31 8.05 -8.05
N ASP A 35 16.89 7.79 -6.82
CA ASP A 35 16.62 6.46 -6.28
C ASP A 35 15.18 6.46 -5.79
N VAL A 36 14.34 5.72 -6.50
CA VAL A 36 12.91 5.62 -6.22
C VAL A 36 12.64 4.49 -5.23
N ASP A 37 13.46 3.42 -5.24
CA ASP A 37 13.31 2.28 -4.34
C ASP A 37 13.57 2.69 -2.89
N ALA A 38 14.53 3.60 -2.66
CA ALA A 38 14.81 4.19 -1.35
C ALA A 38 13.60 4.92 -0.72
N LEU A 39 12.62 5.38 -1.52
CA LEU A 39 11.41 6.01 -0.99
C LEU A 39 10.47 5.02 -0.30
N PHE A 40 10.57 3.73 -0.65
CA PHE A 40 9.63 2.69 -0.23
C PHE A 40 10.24 1.70 0.76
N ALA A 41 11.56 1.70 0.92
CA ALA A 41 12.31 0.76 1.75
C ALA A 41 11.84 0.70 3.22
N SER A 42 11.30 1.79 3.76
CA SER A 42 10.82 1.86 5.16
C SER A 42 9.34 1.51 5.35
N LEU A 43 8.57 1.30 4.28
CA LEU A 43 7.17 0.93 4.39
C LEU A 43 7.05 -0.54 4.77
N ASP A 44 6.01 -0.92 5.49
CA ASP A 44 5.74 -2.33 5.76
C ASP A 44 5.14 -2.99 4.52
N ALA A 45 5.50 -4.26 4.26
CA ALA A 45 4.87 -5.03 3.19
C ALA A 45 3.67 -5.81 3.75
N GLU A 46 2.64 -5.95 2.94
CA GLU A 46 1.52 -6.85 3.18
C GLU A 46 1.97 -8.32 3.15
N SER A 47 1.35 -9.13 3.99
CA SER A 47 1.60 -10.58 3.96
C SER A 47 0.88 -11.21 2.76
N PRO A 48 1.51 -12.11 2.01
CA PRO A 48 0.87 -12.75 0.85
C PRO A 48 -0.44 -13.42 1.25
N GLY A 49 -1.54 -13.05 0.58
CA GLY A 49 -2.87 -13.61 0.83
C GLY A 49 -3.55 -13.13 2.11
N ALA A 50 -2.99 -12.13 2.80
CA ALA A 50 -3.72 -11.44 3.87
C ALA A 50 -4.95 -10.72 3.28
N LEU A 51 -6.06 -10.79 4.00
CA LEU A 51 -7.28 -10.07 3.63
C LEU A 51 -7.19 -8.60 4.03
N ASP A 52 -6.61 -8.34 5.20
CA ASP A 52 -6.44 -7.00 5.77
C ASP A 52 -5.07 -6.43 5.37
N GLY A 53 -5.04 -5.12 5.12
CA GLY A 53 -3.83 -4.37 4.84
C GLY A 53 -2.87 -4.37 6.02
N VAL A 54 -1.60 -4.08 5.73
CA VAL A 54 -0.58 -4.03 6.77
C VAL A 54 -0.89 -2.88 7.74
N ARG A 55 -1.10 -3.25 9.02
CA ARG A 55 -1.52 -2.38 10.15
C ARG A 55 -3.02 -2.05 10.23
N ASP A 56 -3.86 -2.55 9.33
CA ASP A 56 -5.31 -2.27 9.37
C ASP A 56 -5.95 -2.66 10.70
N MET A 57 -5.62 -3.86 11.21
CA MET A 57 -6.09 -4.32 12.52
C MET A 57 -5.72 -3.40 13.70
N ALA A 58 -4.68 -2.59 13.56
CA ALA A 58 -4.21 -1.68 14.60
C ALA A 58 -4.74 -0.24 14.44
N ASN A 59 -4.93 0.25 13.22
CA ASN A 59 -5.36 1.63 12.95
C ASN A 59 -6.84 1.76 12.55
N MET A 60 -7.49 0.66 12.17
CA MET A 60 -8.89 0.54 11.80
C MET A 60 -9.51 -0.69 12.49
N PRO A 61 -9.61 -0.69 13.84
CA PRO A 61 -10.26 -1.77 14.55
C PRO A 61 -11.75 -1.82 14.20
N LEU A 62 -12.31 -3.03 14.11
CA LEU A 62 -13.71 -3.25 13.75
C LEU A 62 -14.68 -2.46 14.67
N GLU A 63 -14.37 -2.35 15.96
CA GLU A 63 -15.20 -1.64 16.93
C GLU A 63 -15.22 -0.13 16.71
N GLY A 64 -14.25 0.41 15.97
CA GLY A 64 -14.17 1.82 15.59
C GLY A 64 -14.92 2.18 14.31
N GLU A 65 -15.46 1.18 13.61
CA GLU A 65 -16.16 1.39 12.35
C GLU A 65 -17.48 2.16 12.53
N PRO A 66 -17.91 2.96 11.54
CA PRO A 66 -19.20 3.63 11.58
C PRO A 66 -20.34 2.63 11.77
N LYS A 67 -21.37 3.03 12.52
CA LYS A 67 -22.54 2.18 12.81
C LYS A 67 -23.15 1.54 11.56
N GLN A 68 -23.21 2.28 10.45
CA GLN A 68 -23.76 1.79 9.18
C GLN A 68 -22.96 0.60 8.62
N VAL A 69 -21.63 0.59 8.79
CA VAL A 69 -20.77 -0.52 8.38
C VAL A 69 -21.00 -1.72 9.29
N LEU A 70 -21.03 -1.52 10.61
CA LEU A 70 -21.29 -2.57 11.59
C LEU A 70 -22.66 -3.25 11.36
N ASP A 71 -23.72 -2.46 11.15
CA ASP A 71 -25.05 -2.97 10.88
C ASP A 71 -25.09 -3.80 9.59
N GLY A 72 -24.39 -3.35 8.54
CA GLY A 72 -24.23 -4.11 7.29
C GLY A 72 -23.49 -5.43 7.48
N LEU A 73 -22.37 -5.43 8.21
CA LEU A 73 -21.60 -6.65 8.50
C LEU A 73 -22.43 -7.66 9.31
N ASN A 74 -23.21 -7.19 10.29
CA ASN A 74 -24.11 -8.04 11.05
C ASN A 74 -25.20 -8.67 10.17
N ALA A 75 -25.78 -7.90 9.24
CA ALA A 75 -26.77 -8.42 8.30
C ALA A 75 -26.18 -9.54 7.41
N LEU A 76 -24.96 -9.38 6.90
CA LEU A 76 -24.28 -10.40 6.10
C LEU A 76 -23.96 -11.67 6.91
N ARG A 77 -23.56 -11.52 8.17
CA ARG A 77 -23.29 -12.66 9.07
C ARG A 77 -24.54 -13.47 9.40
N THR A 78 -25.72 -12.83 9.45
CA THR A 78 -27.00 -13.51 9.68
C THR A 78 -27.59 -14.18 8.44
N LEU A 79 -27.03 -13.92 7.25
CA LEU A 79 -27.47 -14.50 5.98
C LEU A 79 -26.77 -15.84 5.63
N HIS A 80 -25.74 -16.21 6.40
CA HIS A 80 -24.98 -17.47 6.28
C HIS A 80 -25.23 -18.37 7.50
#